data_AF-I2NLP0-F1
#
_entry.id   AF-I2NLP0-F1
#
_cell.length_a   1.000
_cell.length_b   1.000
_cell.length_c   1.000
_cell.angle_alpha   90.00
_cell.angle_beta   90.00
_cell.angle_gamma   90.00
#
_symmetry.space_group_name_H-M   'P 1'
#
loop_
_entity.id
_entity.type
_entity.pdbx_description
1 polymer ?
#
loop_
_entity_poly.entity_id
_entity_poly.type
_entity_poly.pdbx_seq_one_letter_code
_entity_poly.pdbx_strand_id
1 'polypeptide(L)'
;MKKLLVLTTALFSVCAIANTDKANEKLAENFGYAMQASGNCSDLNMRLDTAGKVEKLLGEDPTSKESRYNEFYSKGLIKANKDKNLCANAWKKFGCQGTETAKLLQTNPFTNKTGEKCMFN
;
A
#
# COMPACT_ATOMS: atom_id res chain seq x y z
N MET A 1 30.24 -46.29 -2.85
CA MET A 1 30.50 -44.86 -3.12
C MET A 1 29.17 -44.13 -3.28
N LYS A 2 28.65 -43.52 -2.21
CA LYS A 2 27.47 -42.64 -2.25
C LYS A 2 27.86 -41.33 -1.57
N LYS A 3 28.37 -40.36 -2.34
CA LYS A 3 28.49 -38.97 -1.87
C LYS A 3 27.20 -38.28 -2.27
N LEU A 4 26.39 -38.06 -1.24
CA LEU A 4 25.04 -37.54 -1.26
C LEU A 4 25.06 -36.07 -1.71
N LEU A 5 24.26 -35.76 -2.73
CA LEU A 5 23.81 -34.41 -3.07
C LEU A 5 23.15 -33.77 -1.83
N VAL A 6 23.81 -32.82 -1.17
CA VAL A 6 23.16 -31.92 -0.21
C VAL A 6 23.80 -30.54 -0.34
N LEU A 7 23.50 -29.82 -1.43
CA LEU A 7 23.95 -28.43 -1.60
C LEU A 7 23.15 -27.69 -2.68
N THR A 8 21.82 -27.80 -2.68
CA THR A 8 20.98 -27.03 -3.63
C THR A 8 19.69 -26.46 -3.05
N THR A 9 19.34 -26.73 -1.79
CA THR A 9 18.06 -26.25 -1.20
C THR A 9 18.12 -24.88 -0.52
N ALA A 10 19.31 -24.30 -0.32
CA ALA A 10 19.44 -23.02 0.41
C ALA A 10 19.20 -21.76 -0.47
N LEU A 11 19.19 -21.88 -1.80
CA LEU A 11 19.08 -20.71 -2.69
C LEU A 11 17.64 -20.23 -2.95
N PHE A 12 16.63 -21.09 -2.80
CA PHE A 12 15.25 -20.71 -3.07
C PHE A 12 14.60 -19.86 -1.97
N SER A 13 15.06 -20.00 -0.72
CA SER A 13 14.42 -19.32 0.42
C SER A 13 14.77 -17.84 0.51
N VAL A 14 15.96 -17.42 0.08
CA VAL A 14 16.42 -16.01 0.17
C VAL A 14 15.72 -15.11 -0.84
N CYS A 15 15.45 -15.62 -2.05
CA CYS A 15 14.76 -14.87 -3.09
C CYS A 15 13.28 -14.61 -2.76
N ALA A 16 12.62 -15.51 -2.03
CA ALA A 16 11.22 -15.32 -1.64
C ALA A 16 11.06 -14.20 -0.59
N ILE A 17 11.96 -14.14 0.39
CA ILE A 17 11.90 -13.16 1.49
C ILE A 17 12.17 -11.74 0.96
N ALA A 18 13.20 -11.56 0.13
CA ALA A 18 13.55 -10.26 -0.43
C ALA A 18 12.45 -9.66 -1.33
N ASN A 19 11.66 -10.50 -2.00
CA ASN A 19 10.54 -10.03 -2.82
C ASN A 19 9.36 -9.57 -1.95
N THR A 20 9.09 -10.25 -0.85
CA THR A 20 8.05 -9.87 0.11
C THR A 20 8.37 -8.54 0.80
N ASP A 21 9.63 -8.34 1.21
CA ASP A 21 10.04 -7.08 1.83
C ASP A 21 9.83 -5.89 0.87
N LYS A 22 10.25 -6.00 -0.40
CA LYS A 22 10.01 -4.94 -1.40
C LYS A 22 8.53 -4.68 -1.65
N ALA A 23 7.71 -5.73 -1.67
CA ALA A 23 6.27 -5.58 -1.82
C ALA A 23 5.64 -4.84 -0.62
N ASN A 24 6.12 -5.14 0.59
CA ASN A 24 5.67 -4.50 1.83
C ASN A 24 6.13 -3.04 1.93
N GLU A 25 7.37 -2.74 1.59
CA GLU A 25 7.88 -1.38 1.44
C GLU A 25 7.02 -0.56 0.47
N LYS A 26 6.71 -1.16 -0.69
CA LYS A 26 5.85 -0.53 -1.70
C LYS A 26 4.41 -0.35 -1.20
N LEU A 27 3.87 -1.31 -0.45
CA LEU A 27 2.55 -1.20 0.17
C LEU A 27 2.51 -0.03 1.17
N ALA A 28 3.51 0.11 2.03
CA ALA A 28 3.62 1.23 2.97
C ALA A 28 3.72 2.58 2.24
N GLU A 29 4.53 2.68 1.18
CA GLU A 29 4.65 3.88 0.35
C GLU A 29 3.31 4.23 -0.31
N ASN A 30 2.62 3.25 -0.89
CA ASN A 30 1.32 3.43 -1.53
C ASN A 30 0.25 3.84 -0.52
N PHE A 31 0.28 3.26 0.69
CA PHE A 31 -0.62 3.63 1.77
C PHE A 31 -0.40 5.08 2.22
N GLY A 32 0.85 5.52 2.40
CA GLY A 32 1.17 6.91 2.72
C GLY A 32 0.68 7.88 1.64
N TYR A 33 0.95 7.57 0.37
CA TYR A 33 0.45 8.40 -0.72
C TYR A 33 -1.09 8.49 -0.69
N ALA A 34 -1.78 7.36 -0.56
CA ALA A 34 -3.24 7.30 -0.54
C ALA A 34 -3.83 8.04 0.68
N MET A 35 -3.21 7.92 1.86
CA MET A 35 -3.60 8.67 3.06
C MET A 35 -3.54 10.18 2.82
N GLN A 36 -2.42 10.66 2.28
CA GLN A 36 -2.28 12.08 1.95
C GLN A 36 -3.31 12.54 0.91
N ALA A 37 -3.57 11.72 -0.12
CA ALA A 37 -4.60 12.03 -1.11
C ALA A 37 -5.99 12.14 -0.47
N SER A 38 -6.35 11.24 0.45
CA SER A 38 -7.67 11.26 1.11
C SER A 38 -7.89 12.53 1.95
N GLY A 39 -6.83 13.10 2.52
CA GLY A 39 -6.92 14.37 3.25
C GLY A 39 -7.00 15.62 2.36
N ASN A 40 -6.54 15.55 1.11
CA ASN A 40 -6.45 16.71 0.21
C ASN A 40 -7.47 16.70 -0.93
N CYS A 41 -8.08 15.55 -1.23
CA CYS A 41 -9.00 15.39 -2.35
C CYS A 41 -10.42 15.16 -1.82
N SER A 42 -11.29 16.16 -2.00
CA SER A 42 -12.67 16.14 -1.47
C SER A 42 -13.47 14.90 -1.86
N ASP A 43 -13.24 14.36 -3.06
CA ASP A 43 -13.99 13.25 -3.63
C ASP A 43 -13.41 11.88 -3.28
N LEU A 44 -12.27 11.84 -2.58
CA LEU A 44 -11.58 10.61 -2.21
C LEU A 44 -11.63 10.42 -0.70
N ASN A 45 -11.83 9.18 -0.27
CA ASN A 45 -11.74 8.83 1.14
C ASN A 45 -10.95 7.52 1.29
N MET A 46 -10.19 7.44 2.38
CA MET A 46 -9.60 6.18 2.81
C MET A 46 -10.73 5.24 3.22
N ARG A 47 -10.65 3.96 2.87
CA ARG A 47 -11.62 2.99 3.40
C ARG A 47 -11.31 2.74 4.88
N LEU A 48 -12.35 2.63 5.69
CA LEU A 48 -12.25 2.53 7.15
C LEU A 48 -11.42 1.32 7.62
N ASP A 49 -11.43 0.25 6.83
CA ASP A 49 -10.73 -0.99 7.13
C ASP A 49 -9.32 -1.05 6.49
N THR A 50 -8.93 -0.08 5.67
CA THR A 50 -7.64 -0.09 4.97
C THR A 50 -6.48 -0.06 5.97
N ALA A 51 -6.52 0.82 6.98
CA ALA A 51 -5.42 0.98 7.93
C ALA A 51 -5.11 -0.33 8.66
N GLY A 52 -6.13 -0.97 9.26
CA GLY A 52 -5.95 -2.25 9.94
C GLY A 52 -5.54 -3.41 9.01
N LYS A 53 -5.95 -3.38 7.74
CA LYS A 53 -5.49 -4.37 6.75
C LYS A 53 -4.03 -4.18 6.37
N VAL A 54 -3.60 -2.94 6.16
CA VAL A 54 -2.20 -2.63 5.85
C VAL A 54 -1.32 -3.02 7.03
N GLU A 55 -1.68 -2.64 8.25
CA GLU A 55 -0.96 -3.05 9.46
C GLU A 55 -0.88 -4.58 9.56
N LYS A 56 -1.99 -5.30 9.36
CA LYS A 56 -1.99 -6.77 9.38
C LYS A 56 -1.07 -7.39 8.33
N LEU A 57 -1.01 -6.83 7.12
CA LEU A 57 -0.14 -7.34 6.05
C LEU A 57 1.34 -7.04 6.31
N LEU A 58 1.64 -5.89 6.90
CA LEU A 58 2.99 -5.47 7.23
C LEU A 58 3.52 -6.09 8.53
N GLY A 59 2.62 -6.46 9.44
CA GLY A 59 2.93 -6.96 10.79
C GLY A 59 3.15 -5.84 11.83
N GLU A 60 2.99 -4.58 11.44
CA GLU A 60 3.15 -3.39 12.28
C GLU A 60 2.49 -2.18 11.62
N ASP A 61 2.17 -1.15 12.41
CA ASP A 61 1.60 0.10 11.91
C ASP A 61 2.66 0.95 11.18
N PRO A 62 2.56 1.14 9.86
CA PRO A 62 3.55 1.90 9.09
C PRO A 62 3.53 3.40 9.42
N THR A 63 2.52 3.91 10.12
CA THR A 63 2.47 5.32 10.54
C THR A 63 3.27 5.58 11.82
N SER A 64 3.55 4.54 12.61
CA SER A 64 4.38 4.61 13.81
C SER A 64 5.83 4.93 13.46
N LYS A 65 6.49 5.81 14.23
CA LYS A 65 7.91 6.16 14.01
C LYS A 65 8.88 5.01 14.27
N GLU A 66 8.46 4.04 15.09
CA GLU A 66 9.26 2.87 15.44
C GLU A 66 9.13 1.73 14.41
N SER A 67 8.20 1.86 13.45
CA SER A 67 8.01 0.87 12.38
C SER A 67 9.17 0.91 11.39
N ARG A 68 9.65 -0.27 10.98
CA ARG A 68 10.61 -0.41 9.87
C ARG A 68 10.05 0.08 8.53
N TYR A 69 8.73 0.22 8.41
CA TYR A 69 8.07 0.75 7.21
C TYR A 69 7.80 2.25 7.26
N ASN A 70 8.11 2.94 8.36
CA ASN A 70 7.79 4.36 8.53
C ASN A 70 8.44 5.27 7.48
N GLU A 71 9.69 4.97 7.11
CA GLU A 71 10.40 5.71 6.07
C GLU A 71 9.66 5.63 4.73
N PHE A 72 9.18 4.44 4.37
CA PHE A 72 8.45 4.20 3.13
C PHE A 72 7.08 4.87 3.14
N TYR A 73 6.34 4.77 4.24
CA TYR A 73 5.11 5.51 4.46
C TYR A 73 5.33 7.03 4.29
N SER A 74 6.34 7.58 4.96
CA SER A 74 6.72 8.99 4.90
C SER A 74 7.11 9.42 3.48
N LYS A 75 7.83 8.56 2.75
CA LYS A 75 8.14 8.77 1.33
C LYS A 75 6.88 8.84 0.47
N GLY A 76 5.88 8.02 0.77
CA GLY A 76 4.55 8.09 0.17
C GLY A 76 3.87 9.45 0.36
N LEU A 77 3.85 9.95 1.60
CA LEU A 77 3.32 11.28 1.93
C LEU A 77 4.03 12.38 1.14
N ILE A 78 5.37 12.35 1.11
CA ILE A 78 6.19 13.34 0.39
C ILE A 78 5.91 13.30 -1.12
N LYS A 79 5.75 12.10 -1.70
CA LYS A 79 5.42 11.94 -3.12
C LYS A 79 4.04 12.54 -3.44
N ALA A 80 3.04 12.29 -2.59
CA ALA A 80 1.72 12.86 -2.76
C ALA A 80 1.75 14.40 -2.70
N ASN A 81 2.49 14.98 -1.74
CA ASN A 81 2.64 16.44 -1.63
C ASN A 81 3.32 17.10 -2.85
N LYS A 82 4.13 16.35 -3.60
CA LYS A 82 4.79 16.83 -4.83
C LYS A 82 3.96 16.56 -6.09
N ASP A 83 2.87 15.81 -5.99
CA ASP A 83 2.06 15.43 -7.14
C ASP A 83 1.06 16.54 -7.52
N LYS A 84 1.29 17.18 -8.67
CA LYS A 84 0.44 18.25 -9.19
C LYS A 84 -0.95 17.75 -9.63
N ASN A 85 -1.11 16.45 -9.87
CA ASN A 85 -2.36 15.81 -10.27
C ASN A 85 -2.80 14.78 -9.22
N LEU A 86 -2.56 15.08 -7.94
CA LEU A 86 -2.74 14.17 -6.80
C LEU A 86 -4.04 13.36 -6.87
N CYS A 87 -5.19 14.01 -7.02
CA CYS A 87 -6.49 13.33 -6.93
C CYS A 87 -6.72 12.34 -8.08
N ALA A 88 -6.43 12.75 -9.32
CA ALA A 88 -6.57 11.87 -10.48
C ALA A 88 -5.59 10.69 -10.44
N ASN A 89 -4.35 10.96 -10.04
CA ASN A 89 -3.32 9.93 -9.91
C ASN A 89 -3.62 8.96 -8.77
N ALA A 90 -4.06 9.46 -7.62
CA ALA A 90 -4.47 8.66 -6.47
C ALA A 90 -5.63 7.73 -6.85
N TRP A 91 -6.67 8.24 -7.52
CA TRP A 91 -7.78 7.41 -7.96
C TRP A 91 -7.34 6.31 -8.93
N LYS A 92 -6.56 6.66 -9.96
CA LYS A 92 -6.05 5.69 -10.95
C LYS A 92 -5.24 4.58 -10.30
N LYS A 93 -4.44 4.90 -9.28
CA LYS A 93 -3.52 3.94 -8.64
C LYS A 93 -4.18 3.12 -7.54
N PHE A 94 -5.10 3.72 -6.80
CA PHE A 94 -5.55 3.22 -5.50
C PHE A 94 -7.08 3.15 -5.33
N GLY A 95 -7.84 3.65 -6.30
CA GLY A 95 -9.29 3.50 -6.35
C GLY A 95 -9.72 2.04 -6.51
N CYS A 96 -11.02 1.81 -6.71
CA CYS A 96 -11.57 0.46 -6.67
C CYS A 96 -10.98 -0.50 -7.71
N GLN A 97 -10.55 0.03 -8.85
CA GLN A 97 -9.85 -0.67 -9.93
C GLN A 97 -8.39 -0.21 -10.09
N GLY A 98 -7.79 0.26 -8.99
CA GLY A 98 -6.47 0.89 -9.00
C GLY A 98 -5.36 0.00 -9.59
N THR A 99 -4.41 0.62 -10.31
CA THR A 99 -3.34 -0.11 -11.01
C THR A 99 -2.16 -0.54 -10.15
N GLU A 100 -2.01 0.00 -8.93
CA GLU A 100 -0.88 -0.31 -8.05
C GLU A 100 -1.34 -1.10 -6.81
N THR A 101 -2.07 -0.45 -5.91
CA THR A 101 -2.67 -1.10 -4.74
C THR A 101 -4.14 -0.71 -4.73
N ALA A 102 -4.92 -1.48 -5.48
CA ALA A 102 -6.35 -1.22 -5.62
C ALA A 102 -7.07 -1.20 -4.27
N LYS A 103 -8.14 -0.43 -4.20
CA LYS A 103 -9.07 -0.36 -3.09
C LYS A 103 -8.46 0.13 -1.78
N LEU A 104 -7.37 0.91 -1.80
CA LEU A 104 -7.00 1.71 -0.62
C LEU A 104 -7.96 2.90 -0.49
N LEU A 105 -8.30 3.52 -1.61
CA LEU A 105 -9.24 4.63 -1.71
C LEU A 105 -10.58 4.17 -2.28
N GLN A 106 -11.63 4.88 -1.89
CA GLN A 106 -12.95 4.84 -2.49
C GLN A 106 -13.46 6.27 -2.69
N THR A 107 -14.54 6.46 -3.43
CA THR A 107 -15.17 7.78 -3.48
C THR A 107 -15.65 8.18 -2.09
N ASN A 108 -15.47 9.44 -1.73
CA ASN A 108 -15.90 9.97 -0.45
C ASN A 108 -17.43 9.94 -0.35
N PRO A 109 -18.01 9.15 0.57
CA PRO A 109 -19.46 8.98 0.66
C PRO A 109 -20.18 10.25 1.16
N PHE A 110 -19.46 11.21 1.73
CA PHE A 110 -20.02 12.45 2.26
C PHE A 110 -20.13 13.54 1.20
N THR A 111 -19.24 13.56 0.22
CA THR A 111 -19.20 14.55 -0.87
C THR A 111 -19.71 13.99 -2.20
N ASN A 112 -19.55 12.68 -2.43
CA ASN A 112 -19.98 11.99 -3.64
C ASN A 112 -20.82 10.75 -3.31
N LYS A 113 -22.12 10.96 -3.04
CA LYS A 113 -23.05 9.91 -2.60
C LYS A 113 -23.29 8.81 -3.63
N THR A 114 -23.12 9.13 -4.92
CA THR A 114 -23.30 8.22 -6.06
C THR A 114 -21.98 7.64 -6.57
N GLY A 115 -20.86 7.99 -5.93
CA GLY A 115 -19.54 7.54 -6.33
C GLY A 115 -19.32 6.04 -6.12
N GLU A 116 -18.33 5.50 -6.82
CA GLU A 116 -17.95 4.10 -6.75
C GLU A 116 -17.45 3.71 -5.35
N LYS A 117 -18.14 2.75 -4.73
CA LYS A 117 -17.75 2.14 -3.47
C LYS A 117 -17.06 0.82 -3.74
N CYS A 118 -15.87 0.65 -3.20
CA CYS A 118 -15.11 -0.57 -3.46
C CYS A 118 -15.74 -1.74 -2.69
N MET A 119 -16.05 -2.81 -3.41
CA MET A 119 -16.57 -4.05 -2.82
C MET A 119 -15.42 -4.88 -2.24
N PHE A 120 -15.67 -5.52 -1.10
CA PHE A 120 -14.85 -6.66 -0.67
C PHE A 120 -15.29 -7.87 -1.47
N ASN A 121 -14.32 -8.51 -2.11
CA ASN A 121 -14.49 -9.83 -2.71
C ASN A 121 -13.88 -10.83 -1.73
#